data_AF-A0AAV4LVT3-F1
#
_entry.id   AF-A0AAV4LVT3-F1
#
_cell.length_a   1.000
_cell.length_b   1.000
_cell.length_c   1.000
_cell.angle_alpha   90.00
_cell.angle_beta   90.00
_cell.angle_gamma   90.00
#
_symmetry.space_group_name_H-M   'P 1'
#
loop_
_entity.id
_entity.type
_entity.pdbx_description
1 polymer ?
#
loop_
_entity_poly.entity_id
_entity_poly.type
_entity_poly.pdbx_seq_one_letter_code
_entity_poly.pdbx_strand_id
1 'polypeptide(L)'
;MTEEKLEKIAKKPLLLDLNSKMKDRAIDVVKQNMKHTVLYRIKDKYRETHYINQLLCGDIDIIINLPEEEEGYPNDSIIYVHFQERDTRAKVVVYYRKKMKVYLEDYISAAEDINKFMQVRGAKLPNLFRPIHIDTVLLQEHVMVKMMMQNAAGVSLVTPAHSAKVSVTKRGEEKNDGFFVTWKFEYTIPSDKISDVVYVDFKVDKGNFSLPDVSSDIFIKKAIYEEGQYRVDAADEDEFEYTLRTRYLVIDDERQHILRNLFVLDKENPTLAKDYLILYNNVTSEMSCAVVNAAFADGSWIVGNYIVERFDLPSTNFISAQAVIPIKGDSRPVVYPENMS
;
A
#
# COMPACT_ATOMS: atom_id res chain seq x y z
N MET A 1 -7.25 1.76 -21.56
CA MET A 1 -7.60 2.87 -20.65
C MET A 1 -8.92 3.42 -21.12
N THR A 2 -9.98 3.19 -20.37
CA THR A 2 -11.19 4.00 -20.47
C THR A 2 -10.83 5.38 -19.92
N GLU A 3 -11.05 6.45 -20.68
CA GLU A 3 -10.94 7.81 -20.14
C GLU A 3 -12.01 7.96 -19.05
N GLU A 4 -11.60 8.01 -17.78
CA GLU A 4 -12.49 8.40 -16.69
C GLU A 4 -12.91 9.86 -16.96
N LYS A 5 -14.22 10.07 -17.09
CA LYS A 5 -14.78 11.39 -17.34
C LYS A 5 -14.93 12.13 -16.02
N LEU A 6 -14.97 13.46 -16.10
CA LEU A 6 -15.42 14.27 -14.98
C LEU A 6 -16.87 13.88 -14.64
N GLU A 7 -17.13 13.71 -13.36
CA GLU A 7 -18.45 13.36 -12.83
C GLU A 7 -18.87 14.41 -11.81
N LYS A 8 -20.18 14.57 -11.64
CA LYS A 8 -20.71 15.42 -10.59
C LYS A 8 -20.27 14.88 -9.23
N ILE A 9 -19.70 15.75 -8.39
CA ILE A 9 -19.24 15.36 -7.06
C ILE A 9 -20.48 15.02 -6.20
N ALA A 10 -20.72 13.72 -6.00
CA ALA A 10 -21.87 13.22 -5.26
C ALA A 10 -21.60 13.04 -3.75
N LYS A 11 -20.34 12.81 -3.39
CA LYS A 11 -19.91 12.57 -2.00
C LYS A 11 -19.79 13.90 -1.26
N LYS A 12 -20.06 13.91 0.05
CA LYS A 12 -19.93 15.10 0.90
C LYS A 12 -18.44 15.39 1.18
N PRO A 13 -17.93 16.59 0.86
CA PRO A 13 -16.55 16.96 1.17
C PRO A 13 -16.37 17.16 2.68
N LEU A 14 -15.24 16.68 3.19
CA LEU A 14 -14.80 16.88 4.57
C LEU A 14 -13.52 17.69 4.63
N LEU A 15 -13.45 18.55 5.65
CA LEU A 15 -12.24 19.24 6.07
C LEU A 15 -11.61 18.43 7.23
N LEU A 16 -10.36 18.03 7.05
CA LEU A 16 -9.52 17.49 8.12
C LEU A 16 -8.65 18.62 8.67
N ASP A 17 -9.09 19.25 9.75
CA ASP A 17 -8.33 20.29 10.44
C ASP A 17 -7.66 19.71 11.69
N LEU A 18 -6.35 19.45 11.58
CA LEU A 18 -5.51 18.92 12.67
C LEU A 18 -5.13 19.99 13.70
N ASN A 19 -5.31 21.27 13.39
CA ASN A 19 -5.13 22.37 14.36
C ASN A 19 -6.30 22.45 15.34
N SER A 20 -7.46 21.95 14.93
CA SER A 20 -8.67 21.94 15.75
C SER A 20 -8.87 20.60 16.47
N LYS A 21 -9.56 20.63 17.62
CA LYS A 21 -10.05 19.40 18.28
C LYS A 21 -11.32 18.84 17.65
N MET A 22 -11.83 19.43 16.56
CA MET A 22 -13.04 18.94 15.92
C MET A 22 -12.77 17.59 15.27
N LYS A 23 -13.60 16.61 15.62
CA LYS A 23 -13.58 15.29 15.00
C LYS A 23 -14.89 15.11 14.24
N ASP A 24 -14.84 15.15 12.92
CA ASP A 24 -15.99 14.71 12.14
C ASP A 24 -16.21 13.21 12.40
N ARG A 25 -17.47 12.82 12.61
CA ARG A 25 -17.85 11.42 12.88
C ARG A 25 -17.45 10.46 11.76
N ALA A 26 -17.26 10.97 10.54
CA ALA A 26 -16.86 10.20 9.37
C ALA A 26 -15.37 9.93 9.28
N ILE A 27 -14.54 10.67 10.03
CA ILE A 27 -13.09 10.46 10.10
C ILE A 27 -12.79 9.37 11.12
N ASP A 28 -12.03 8.39 10.68
CA ASP A 28 -11.38 7.38 11.51
C ASP A 28 -10.05 7.92 12.03
N VAL A 29 -9.76 7.64 13.31
CA VAL A 29 -8.54 8.09 13.98
C VAL A 29 -7.88 6.87 14.59
N VAL A 30 -6.96 6.29 13.84
CA VAL A 30 -6.26 5.05 14.21
C VAL A 30 -4.95 5.41 14.90
N LYS A 31 -4.86 5.12 16.20
CA LYS A 31 -3.60 5.25 16.95
C LYS A 31 -2.74 4.02 16.68
N GLN A 32 -1.56 4.21 16.10
CA GLN A 32 -0.64 3.10 15.82
C GLN A 32 0.29 2.82 17.02
N ASN A 33 0.94 1.66 17.04
CA ASN A 33 1.67 1.14 18.22
C ASN A 33 2.80 2.05 18.75
N MET A 34 3.27 3.00 17.94
CA MET A 34 4.06 4.13 18.44
C MET A 34 3.09 5.19 18.98
N LYS A 35 3.03 5.39 20.31
CA LYS A 35 2.14 6.33 21.04
C LYS A 35 2.08 7.79 20.52
N HIS A 36 2.92 8.10 19.54
CA HIS A 36 3.15 9.39 18.91
C HIS A 36 2.64 9.44 17.46
N THR A 37 1.99 8.38 16.97
CA THR A 37 1.62 8.21 15.57
C THR A 37 0.12 8.01 15.43
N VAL A 38 -0.51 8.84 14.60
CA VAL A 38 -1.95 8.84 14.35
C VAL A 38 -2.22 8.85 12.85
N LEU A 39 -2.99 7.87 12.39
CA LEU A 39 -3.50 7.81 11.03
C LEU A 39 -4.94 8.32 10.99
N TYR A 40 -5.21 9.26 10.11
CA TYR A 40 -6.53 9.80 9.82
C TYR A 40 -6.97 9.32 8.43
N ARG A 41 -8.15 8.71 8.34
CA ARG A 41 -8.75 8.25 7.07
C ARG A 41 -10.28 8.31 7.15
N ILE A 42 -10.98 8.11 6.04
CA ILE A 42 -12.44 7.93 6.09
C ILE A 42 -12.77 6.56 6.69
N LYS A 43 -13.73 6.51 7.63
CA LYS A 43 -14.27 5.22 8.11
C LYS A 43 -14.99 4.50 6.97
N ASP A 44 -14.82 3.19 6.88
CA ASP A 44 -15.36 2.35 5.80
C ASP A 44 -16.85 2.60 5.54
N LYS A 45 -17.67 2.65 6.59
CA LYS A 45 -19.13 2.91 6.48
C LYS A 45 -19.52 4.28 5.88
N TYR A 46 -18.58 5.20 5.74
CA TYR A 46 -18.80 6.53 5.15
C TYR A 46 -18.09 6.73 3.82
N ARG A 47 -17.31 5.76 3.31
CA ARG A 47 -16.57 5.89 2.03
C ARG A 47 -17.47 6.19 0.84
N GLU A 48 -18.70 5.70 0.85
CA GLU A 48 -19.68 5.96 -0.22
C GLU A 48 -20.39 7.31 -0.12
N THR A 49 -20.30 7.98 1.02
CA THR A 49 -21.06 9.21 1.28
C THR A 49 -20.19 10.43 1.55
N HIS A 50 -18.92 10.22 1.90
CA HIS A 50 -17.99 11.27 2.29
C HIS A 50 -16.63 11.04 1.65
N TYR A 51 -15.86 12.12 1.53
CA TYR A 51 -14.45 12.07 1.17
C TYR A 51 -13.71 13.22 1.84
N ILE A 52 -12.40 13.08 2.08
CA ILE A 52 -11.58 14.17 2.63
C ILE A 52 -11.16 15.05 1.46
N ASN A 53 -11.63 16.29 1.43
CA ASN A 53 -11.31 17.24 0.36
C ASN A 53 -10.15 18.16 0.71
N GLN A 54 -9.99 18.49 2.00
CA GLN A 54 -9.00 19.45 2.45
C GLN A 54 -8.32 18.99 3.74
N LEU A 55 -7.02 19.25 3.83
CA LEU A 55 -6.22 19.13 5.06
C LEU A 55 -5.72 20.52 5.46
N LEU A 56 -5.91 20.85 6.75
CA LEU A 56 -5.26 21.98 7.41
C LEU A 56 -4.41 21.47 8.59
N CYS A 57 -3.12 21.80 8.59
CA CYS A 57 -2.20 21.44 9.67
C CYS A 57 -1.01 22.42 9.70
N GLY A 58 -0.96 23.29 10.70
CA GLY A 58 0.00 24.41 10.73
C GLY A 58 -0.17 25.30 9.49
N ASP A 59 0.89 25.45 8.72
CA ASP A 59 0.95 26.13 7.41
C ASP A 59 0.70 25.21 6.20
N ILE A 60 0.41 23.93 6.42
CA ILE A 60 -0.01 22.99 5.35
C ILE A 60 -1.48 23.22 5.03
N ASP A 61 -1.78 23.55 3.77
CA ASP A 61 -3.12 23.62 3.20
C ASP A 61 -3.16 22.86 1.86
N ILE A 62 -3.77 21.68 1.88
CA ILE A 62 -3.92 20.83 0.69
C ILE A 62 -5.40 20.74 0.36
N ILE A 63 -5.77 21.20 -0.85
CA ILE A 63 -7.13 21.15 -1.39
C ILE A 63 -7.14 20.25 -2.63
N ILE A 64 -8.01 19.25 -2.64
CA ILE A 64 -8.19 18.31 -3.76
C ILE A 64 -9.03 18.96 -4.85
N ASN A 65 -10.31 19.23 -4.54
CA ASN A 65 -11.25 19.93 -5.40
C ASN A 65 -11.56 21.31 -4.80
N LEU A 66 -11.60 22.34 -5.64
CA LEU A 66 -11.94 23.69 -5.19
C LEU A 66 -13.41 23.74 -4.76
N PRO A 67 -13.78 24.60 -3.79
CA PRO A 67 -15.17 24.70 -3.31
C PRO A 67 -16.21 25.04 -4.40
N GLU A 68 -15.76 25.65 -5.50
CA GLU A 68 -16.59 26.07 -6.63
C GLU A 68 -16.72 24.98 -7.72
N GLU A 69 -15.96 23.88 -7.62
CA GLU A 69 -16.01 22.78 -8.58
C GLU A 69 -17.22 21.87 -8.30
N GLU A 70 -18.17 21.82 -9.23
CA GLU A 70 -19.31 20.89 -9.16
C GLU A 70 -19.00 19.52 -9.77
N GLU A 71 -17.94 19.46 -10.59
CA GLU A 71 -17.46 18.26 -11.27
C GLU A 71 -16.02 17.97 -10.85
N GLY A 72 -15.70 16.69 -10.64
CA GLY A 72 -14.37 16.22 -10.27
C GLY A 72 -14.11 14.84 -10.86
N TYR A 73 -12.87 14.36 -10.74
CA TYR A 73 -12.59 12.98 -11.11
C TYR A 73 -13.10 12.04 -10.00
N PRO A 74 -13.64 10.86 -10.36
CA PRO A 74 -14.08 9.89 -9.38
C PRO A 74 -12.92 9.51 -8.45
N ASN A 75 -13.19 9.37 -7.15
CA ASN A 75 -12.23 9.03 -6.09
C ASN A 75 -11.06 10.02 -5.84
N ASP A 76 -11.05 11.20 -6.47
CA ASP A 76 -10.14 12.27 -6.06
C ASP A 76 -10.44 12.67 -4.60
N SER A 77 -9.47 12.46 -3.72
CA SER A 77 -9.61 12.69 -2.27
C SER A 77 -8.26 12.56 -1.57
N ILE A 78 -8.17 13.06 -0.34
CA ILE A 78 -7.11 12.65 0.59
C ILE A 78 -7.48 11.26 1.10
N ILE A 79 -6.63 10.28 0.80
CA ILE A 79 -6.81 8.87 1.14
C ILE A 79 -6.53 8.69 2.64
N TYR A 80 -5.37 9.15 3.10
CA TYR A 80 -5.06 9.23 4.51
C TYR A 80 -4.06 10.35 4.82
N VAL A 81 -4.03 10.74 6.10
CA VAL A 81 -3.00 11.60 6.67
C VAL A 81 -2.37 10.88 7.85
N HIS A 82 -1.05 10.77 7.82
CA HIS A 82 -0.27 10.15 8.87
C HIS A 82 0.52 11.23 9.61
N PHE A 83 0.12 11.47 10.86
CA PHE A 83 0.67 12.50 11.72
C PHE A 83 1.51 11.84 12.81
N GLN A 84 2.76 12.26 12.93
CA GLN A 84 3.68 11.81 13.96
C GLN A 84 4.20 13.01 14.75
N GLU A 85 4.07 13.00 16.06
CA GLU A 85 4.52 14.08 16.94
C GLU A 85 5.42 13.54 18.06
N ARG A 86 6.68 13.95 18.06
CA ARG A 86 7.67 13.55 19.07
C ARG A 86 8.48 14.75 19.54
N ASP A 87 8.46 14.99 20.84
CA ASP A 87 9.19 16.06 21.51
C ASP A 87 8.92 17.44 20.88
N THR A 88 9.89 18.01 20.16
CA THR A 88 9.77 19.32 19.48
C THR A 88 9.60 19.21 17.97
N ARG A 89 9.33 18.01 17.44
CA ARG A 89 9.18 17.77 16.01
C ARG A 89 7.89 17.04 15.68
N ALA A 90 7.22 17.51 14.64
CA ALA A 90 6.13 16.81 13.99
C ALA A 90 6.52 16.41 12.56
N LYS A 91 5.97 15.29 12.09
CA LYS A 91 5.99 14.86 10.70
C LYS A 91 4.55 14.66 10.24
N VAL A 92 4.22 15.21 9.08
CA VAL A 92 2.94 14.95 8.40
C VAL A 92 3.24 14.29 7.06
N VAL A 93 2.61 13.15 6.82
CA VAL A 93 2.63 12.46 5.54
C VAL A 93 1.21 12.48 5.00
N VAL A 94 1.03 13.02 3.80
CA VAL A 94 -0.28 13.18 3.17
C VAL A 94 -0.32 12.30 1.93
N TYR A 95 -1.25 11.35 1.91
CA TYR A 95 -1.47 10.46 0.78
C TYR A 95 -2.80 10.79 0.12
N TYR A 96 -2.77 11.16 -1.16
CA TYR A 96 -3.94 11.70 -1.83
C TYR A 96 -3.97 11.39 -3.32
N ARG A 97 -5.17 11.38 -3.89
CA ARG A 97 -5.41 11.30 -5.33
C ARG A 97 -5.96 12.64 -5.83
N LYS A 98 -5.35 13.18 -6.87
CA LYS A 98 -5.77 14.43 -7.53
C LYS A 98 -5.58 14.31 -9.02
N LYS A 99 -6.61 14.63 -9.80
CA LYS A 99 -6.65 14.50 -11.26
C LYS A 99 -6.22 13.10 -11.70
N MET A 100 -6.80 12.09 -11.05
CA MET A 100 -6.53 10.67 -11.27
C MET A 100 -5.12 10.17 -10.91
N LYS A 101 -4.22 11.02 -10.42
CA LYS A 101 -2.86 10.65 -10.03
C LYS A 101 -2.73 10.59 -8.52
N VAL A 102 -1.95 9.63 -8.04
CA VAL A 102 -1.70 9.43 -6.61
C VAL A 102 -0.38 10.10 -6.22
N TYR A 103 -0.41 10.82 -5.12
CA TYR A 103 0.70 11.61 -4.57
C TYR A 103 0.94 11.24 -3.12
N LEU A 104 2.21 11.32 -2.72
CA LEU A 104 2.66 11.20 -1.34
C LEU A 104 3.56 12.40 -1.03
N GLU A 105 3.17 13.19 -0.04
CA GLU A 105 3.94 14.36 0.38
C GLU A 105 4.30 14.31 1.85
N ASP A 106 5.59 14.53 2.11
CA ASP A 106 6.18 14.50 3.45
C ASP A 106 6.56 15.90 3.90
N TYR A 107 6.15 16.22 5.12
CA TYR A 107 6.38 17.49 5.79
C TYR A 107 6.99 17.24 7.16
N ILE A 108 8.00 18.01 7.54
CA ILE A 108 8.58 17.99 8.89
C ILE A 108 8.52 19.40 9.46
N SER A 109 8.15 19.51 10.73
CA SER A 109 8.11 20.80 11.42
C SER A 109 9.52 21.36 11.63
N ALA A 110 9.63 22.69 11.62
CA ALA A 110 10.85 23.37 12.02
C ALA A 110 11.16 23.05 13.49
N ALA A 111 12.44 22.95 13.84
CA ALA A 111 12.87 22.66 15.22
C ALA A 111 12.43 23.73 16.23
N GLU A 112 12.19 24.95 15.75
CA GLU A 112 11.83 26.12 16.57
C GLU A 112 10.32 26.41 16.60
N ASP A 113 9.55 25.85 15.67
CA ASP A 113 8.10 26.07 15.56
C ASP A 113 7.40 24.82 15.02
N ILE A 114 6.67 24.12 15.89
CA ILE A 114 5.97 22.89 15.54
C ILE A 114 4.84 23.10 14.53
N ASN A 115 4.38 24.35 14.35
CA ASN A 115 3.30 24.70 13.43
C ASN A 115 3.81 25.14 12.04
N LYS A 116 5.13 25.22 11.84
CA LYS A 116 5.73 25.54 10.55
C LYS A 116 6.36 24.31 9.94
N PHE A 117 5.84 23.87 8.82
CA PHE A 117 6.26 22.68 8.12
C PHE A 117 7.07 23.02 6.88
N MET A 118 8.11 22.23 6.65
CA MET A 118 8.86 22.26 5.40
C MET A 118 8.65 20.94 4.68
N GLN A 119 8.35 21.02 3.39
CA GLN A 119 8.28 19.84 2.53
C GLN A 119 9.68 19.21 2.39
N VAL A 120 9.81 17.91 2.62
CA VAL A 120 11.10 17.25 2.91
C VAL A 120 11.80 16.72 1.65
N ARG A 121 11.24 16.93 0.45
CA ARG A 121 11.68 16.27 -0.80
C ARG A 121 13.21 16.24 -0.95
N GLY A 122 13.79 15.04 -0.93
CA GLY A 122 15.19 14.78 -1.28
C GLY A 122 16.21 14.78 -0.14
N ALA A 123 15.82 14.93 1.13
CA ALA A 123 16.77 14.83 2.23
C ALA A 123 17.27 13.38 2.41
N LYS A 124 18.56 13.15 2.13
CA LYS A 124 19.25 11.91 2.56
C LYS A 124 19.39 11.97 4.09
N LEU A 125 18.63 11.18 4.83
CA LEU A 125 18.96 10.97 6.24
C LEU A 125 20.32 10.28 6.32
N PRO A 126 21.20 10.69 7.24
CA PRO A 126 22.56 10.17 7.34
C PRO A 126 22.55 8.67 7.64
N ASN A 127 23.51 7.96 7.02
CA ASN A 127 23.84 6.54 7.18
C ASN A 127 23.16 5.82 8.36
N LEU A 128 22.07 5.13 8.06
CA LEU A 128 21.50 4.14 8.97
C LEU A 128 22.16 2.78 8.67
N PHE A 129 22.94 2.26 9.62
CA PHE A 129 23.49 0.90 9.60
C PHE A 129 22.43 -0.19 9.90
N ARG A 130 21.14 0.10 9.69
CA ARG A 130 20.04 -0.81 10.02
C ARG A 130 19.37 -1.32 8.74
N PRO A 131 18.83 -2.56 8.77
CA PRO A 131 17.82 -3.03 7.82
C PRO A 131 16.77 -1.95 7.51
N ILE A 132 16.65 -1.52 6.25
CA ILE A 132 15.58 -0.63 5.77
C ILE A 132 14.70 -1.40 4.79
N HIS A 133 13.39 -1.27 4.93
CA HIS A 133 12.41 -1.83 4.00
C HIS A 133 11.98 -0.75 2.99
N ILE A 134 11.98 -1.07 1.70
CA ILE A 134 11.40 -0.19 0.68
C ILE A 134 9.90 -0.44 0.70
N ASP A 135 9.12 0.51 1.21
CA ASP A 135 7.66 0.41 1.30
C ASP A 135 6.96 1.20 0.20
N THR A 136 7.66 2.12 -0.46
CA THR A 136 7.06 3.06 -1.42
C THR A 136 7.92 3.15 -2.67
N VAL A 137 7.29 3.08 -3.84
CA VAL A 137 7.94 3.29 -5.13
C VAL A 137 7.25 4.46 -5.84
N LEU A 138 8.05 5.47 -6.21
CA LEU A 138 7.59 6.69 -6.86
C LEU A 138 8.10 6.75 -8.30
N LEU A 139 7.24 7.14 -9.23
CA LEU A 139 7.63 7.63 -10.55
C LEU A 139 7.64 9.15 -10.51
N GLN A 140 8.84 9.72 -10.32
CA GLN A 140 9.03 11.11 -9.89
C GLN A 140 8.28 11.45 -8.60
N GLU A 141 7.13 12.10 -8.73
CA GLU A 141 6.27 12.59 -7.64
C GLU A 141 4.98 11.78 -7.53
N HIS A 142 4.74 10.86 -8.48
CA HIS A 142 3.55 10.02 -8.49
C HIS A 142 3.86 8.69 -7.82
N VAL A 143 2.94 8.23 -6.98
CA VAL A 143 3.08 6.95 -6.30
C VAL A 143 2.70 5.84 -7.27
N MET A 144 3.62 4.91 -7.52
CA MET A 144 3.33 3.68 -8.27
C MET A 144 2.72 2.64 -7.35
N VAL A 145 3.32 2.50 -6.16
CA VAL A 145 2.86 1.57 -5.13
C VAL A 145 3.35 1.99 -3.74
N LYS A 146 2.48 1.80 -2.73
CA LYS A 146 2.82 1.87 -1.31
C LYS A 146 2.39 0.62 -0.55
N MET A 147 3.25 0.07 0.31
CA MET A 147 3.00 -1.11 1.12
C MET A 147 2.22 -0.76 2.40
N MET A 148 1.12 -1.47 2.62
CA MET A 148 0.18 -1.30 3.73
C MET A 148 -0.04 -2.67 4.39
N MET A 149 1.01 -3.23 5.00
CA MET A 149 1.04 -4.63 5.47
C MET A 149 0.96 -4.78 7.00
N GLN A 150 0.38 -3.82 7.70
CA GLN A 150 0.12 -3.89 9.14
C GLN A 150 -1.39 -3.98 9.42
N ASN A 151 -1.80 -4.78 10.40
CA ASN A 151 -3.19 -4.85 10.85
C ASN A 151 -3.47 -3.83 11.98
N ALA A 152 -4.74 -3.71 12.38
CA ALA A 152 -5.16 -2.82 13.47
C ALA A 152 -4.59 -3.18 14.85
N ALA A 153 -4.17 -4.44 15.07
CA ALA A 153 -3.47 -4.87 16.28
C ALA A 153 -1.96 -4.52 16.25
N GLY A 154 -1.47 -4.00 15.13
CA GLY A 154 -0.07 -3.64 14.91
C GLY A 154 0.86 -4.82 14.59
N VAL A 155 0.30 -5.99 14.25
CA VAL A 155 1.04 -7.09 13.62
C VAL A 155 1.35 -6.68 12.19
N SER A 156 2.63 -6.77 11.82
CA SER A 156 3.12 -6.41 10.49
C SER A 156 3.59 -7.64 9.76
N LEU A 157 3.17 -7.81 8.51
CA LEU A 157 3.71 -8.82 7.59
C LEU A 157 5.00 -8.37 6.90
N VAL A 158 5.37 -7.09 7.01
CA VAL A 158 6.66 -6.59 6.48
C VAL A 158 7.83 -7.34 7.12
N THR A 159 8.72 -7.87 6.30
CA THR A 159 9.99 -8.45 6.75
C THR A 159 11.10 -7.38 6.71
N PRO A 160 11.85 -7.17 7.81
CA PRO A 160 12.95 -6.22 7.81
C PRO A 160 14.10 -6.68 6.87
N ALA A 161 14.22 -5.98 5.74
CA ALA A 161 15.38 -5.82 4.84
C ALA A 161 16.10 -7.03 4.24
N HIS A 162 15.52 -8.22 4.23
CA HIS A 162 16.04 -9.26 3.35
C HIS A 162 15.29 -9.19 2.01
N SER A 163 15.98 -8.74 0.97
CA SER A 163 15.61 -8.90 -0.44
C SER A 163 14.66 -7.91 -1.13
N ALA A 164 14.16 -6.86 -0.48
CA ALA A 164 13.40 -5.81 -1.17
C ALA A 164 14.27 -5.12 -2.23
N LYS A 165 13.90 -5.19 -3.50
CA LYS A 165 14.65 -4.65 -4.64
C LYS A 165 13.71 -4.01 -5.63
N VAL A 166 14.08 -2.82 -6.09
CA VAL A 166 13.43 -2.15 -7.21
C VAL A 166 14.42 -2.11 -8.37
N SER A 167 13.98 -2.54 -9.55
CA SER A 167 14.79 -2.52 -10.76
C SER A 167 14.01 -1.98 -11.94
N VAL A 168 14.73 -1.42 -12.91
CA VAL A 168 14.17 -0.83 -14.12
C VAL A 168 14.74 -1.57 -15.32
N THR A 169 13.85 -2.09 -16.18
CA THR A 169 14.23 -2.80 -17.40
C THR A 169 13.60 -2.10 -18.59
N LYS A 170 14.43 -1.61 -19.52
CA LYS A 170 13.95 -1.03 -20.78
C LYS A 170 13.63 -2.12 -21.79
N ARG A 171 12.60 -1.91 -22.61
CA ARG A 171 12.46 -2.66 -23.86
C ARG A 171 13.59 -2.24 -24.82
N GLY A 172 14.03 -3.15 -25.70
CA GLY A 172 15.21 -2.99 -26.57
C GLY A 172 15.21 -1.77 -27.52
N GLU A 173 16.16 -1.76 -28.45
CA GLU A 173 16.69 -0.61 -29.23
C GLU A 173 15.71 0.25 -30.06
N GLU A 174 14.41 -0.03 -30.07
CA GLU A 174 13.45 0.80 -30.79
C GLU A 174 12.92 1.94 -29.93
N LYS A 175 12.74 3.11 -30.56
CA LYS A 175 12.36 4.45 -30.04
C LYS A 175 11.02 4.53 -29.26
N ASN A 176 10.66 3.53 -28.47
CA ASN A 176 9.53 3.55 -27.57
C ASN A 176 10.01 3.89 -26.16
N ASP A 177 9.50 5.00 -25.60
CA ASP A 177 9.80 5.52 -24.25
C ASP A 177 9.28 4.65 -23.08
N GLY A 178 9.01 3.35 -23.33
CA GLY A 178 8.41 2.44 -22.37
C GLY A 178 9.44 1.57 -21.63
N PHE A 179 9.24 1.38 -20.33
CA PHE A 179 10.06 0.51 -19.48
C PHE A 179 9.22 -0.21 -18.43
N PHE A 180 9.79 -1.23 -17.80
CA PHE A 180 9.20 -1.93 -16.67
C PHE A 180 9.91 -1.56 -15.38
N VAL A 181 9.14 -1.38 -14.31
CA VAL A 181 9.64 -1.27 -12.94
C VAL A 181 9.26 -2.56 -12.21
N THR A 182 10.25 -3.38 -11.90
CA THR A 182 10.06 -4.60 -11.11
C THR A 182 10.32 -4.30 -9.65
N TRP A 183 9.34 -4.55 -8.80
CA TRP A 183 9.48 -4.52 -7.36
C TRP A 183 9.41 -5.94 -6.79
N LYS A 184 10.51 -6.37 -6.19
CA LYS A 184 10.62 -7.58 -5.39
C LYS A 184 10.50 -7.19 -3.93
N PHE A 185 9.67 -7.88 -3.17
CA PHE A 185 9.64 -7.77 -1.70
C PHE A 185 9.37 -9.12 -1.05
N GLU A 186 9.74 -9.22 0.23
CA GLU A 186 9.48 -10.37 1.09
C GLU A 186 8.47 -9.98 2.17
N TYR A 187 7.57 -10.89 2.52
CA TYR A 187 6.68 -10.76 3.66
C TYR A 187 6.74 -12.02 4.53
N THR A 188 6.54 -11.85 5.84
CA THR A 188 6.60 -12.92 6.84
C THR A 188 5.32 -12.94 7.66
N ILE A 189 4.73 -14.13 7.83
CA ILE A 189 3.63 -14.38 8.76
C ILE A 189 4.24 -14.63 10.15
N PRO A 190 4.16 -13.69 11.12
CA PRO A 190 5.00 -13.75 12.32
C PRO A 190 4.67 -14.92 13.26
N SER A 191 3.39 -15.31 13.35
CA SER A 191 2.94 -16.42 14.21
C SER A 191 3.56 -17.76 13.82
N ASP A 192 3.73 -17.95 12.53
CA ASP A 192 4.13 -19.24 11.94
C ASP A 192 5.53 -19.22 11.33
N LYS A 193 6.18 -18.04 11.31
CA LYS A 193 7.51 -17.79 10.76
C LYS A 193 7.64 -18.22 9.29
N ILE A 194 6.56 -18.07 8.54
CA ILE A 194 6.50 -18.38 7.11
C ILE A 194 6.90 -17.13 6.35
N SER A 195 7.91 -17.21 5.49
CA SER A 195 8.28 -16.13 4.56
C SER A 195 7.92 -16.50 3.13
N ASP A 196 7.43 -15.53 2.35
CA ASP A 196 7.30 -15.63 0.90
C ASP A 196 7.81 -14.35 0.21
N VAL A 197 8.15 -14.49 -1.06
CA VAL A 197 8.68 -13.42 -1.92
C VAL A 197 7.70 -13.18 -3.07
N VAL A 198 7.43 -11.91 -3.35
CA VAL A 198 6.58 -11.47 -4.44
C VAL A 198 7.38 -10.58 -5.39
N TYR A 199 7.15 -10.76 -6.69
CA TYR A 199 7.69 -9.93 -7.77
C TYR A 199 6.52 -9.27 -8.50
N VAL A 200 6.59 -7.95 -8.68
CA VAL A 200 5.52 -7.16 -9.29
C VAL A 200 6.11 -6.27 -10.37
N ASP A 201 5.62 -6.42 -11.60
CA ASP A 201 6.13 -5.70 -12.77
C ASP A 201 5.16 -4.62 -13.24
N PHE A 202 5.50 -3.36 -12.99
CA PHE A 202 4.73 -2.22 -13.45
C PHE A 202 5.23 -1.78 -14.83
N LYS A 203 4.33 -1.72 -15.81
CA LYS A 203 4.64 -1.14 -17.11
C LYS A 203 4.52 0.38 -17.05
N VAL A 204 5.54 1.09 -17.53
CA VAL A 204 5.56 2.54 -17.66
C VAL A 204 5.60 2.92 -19.14
N ASP A 205 4.70 3.80 -19.57
CA ASP A 205 4.61 4.34 -20.92
C ASP A 205 4.27 5.84 -20.88
N LYS A 206 5.08 6.67 -21.53
CA LYS A 206 4.93 8.15 -21.57
C LYS A 206 4.76 8.79 -20.18
N GLY A 207 5.48 8.27 -19.18
CA GLY A 207 5.42 8.77 -17.80
C GLY A 207 4.17 8.38 -17.01
N ASN A 208 3.27 7.56 -17.58
CA ASN A 208 2.18 6.92 -16.86
C ASN A 208 2.56 5.47 -16.58
N PHE A 209 2.24 4.99 -15.39
CA PHE A 209 2.34 3.57 -15.10
C PHE A 209 0.97 2.92 -15.24
N SER A 210 0.94 1.68 -15.69
CA SER A 210 -0.25 0.86 -15.71
C SER A 210 -0.14 -0.26 -14.69
N LEU A 211 -1.27 -0.93 -14.47
CA LEU A 211 -1.42 -2.13 -13.66
C LEU A 211 -0.23 -3.08 -13.79
N PRO A 212 0.14 -3.76 -12.70
CA PRO A 212 1.18 -4.76 -12.77
C PRO A 212 0.77 -5.84 -13.77
N ASP A 213 1.65 -6.09 -14.74
CA ASP A 213 1.54 -7.29 -15.56
C ASP A 213 1.91 -8.47 -14.66
N VAL A 214 1.29 -9.62 -14.91
CA VAL A 214 1.28 -10.81 -14.04
C VAL A 214 2.62 -11.04 -13.35
N SER A 215 2.61 -11.30 -12.02
CA SER A 215 3.84 -11.59 -11.26
C SER A 215 4.65 -12.67 -11.99
N SER A 216 5.93 -12.44 -12.22
CA SER A 216 6.84 -13.41 -12.85
C SER A 216 7.10 -14.68 -12.01
N ASP A 217 6.37 -14.85 -10.91
CA ASP A 217 6.51 -15.90 -9.91
C ASP A 217 5.16 -16.60 -9.68
N ILE A 218 5.20 -17.82 -9.13
CA ILE A 218 4.06 -18.74 -8.99
C ILE A 218 2.92 -18.06 -8.22
N PHE A 219 1.77 -17.90 -8.87
CA PHE A 219 0.63 -17.13 -8.36
C PHE A 219 0.01 -17.70 -7.07
N ILE A 220 0.11 -19.02 -6.86
CA ILE A 220 -0.44 -19.73 -5.71
C ILE A 220 0.65 -20.60 -5.08
N LYS A 221 0.86 -20.44 -3.78
CA LYS A 221 1.75 -21.28 -2.98
C LYS A 221 0.99 -21.89 -1.81
N LYS A 222 1.48 -23.04 -1.33
CA LYS A 222 0.99 -23.69 -0.11
C LYS A 222 2.11 -23.85 0.91
N ALA A 223 1.84 -23.48 2.16
CA ALA A 223 2.71 -23.72 3.30
C ALA A 223 2.19 -24.94 4.07
N ILE A 224 3.00 -26.00 4.10
CA ILE A 224 2.67 -27.29 4.72
C ILE A 224 3.53 -27.47 5.96
N TYR A 225 2.93 -27.91 7.07
CA TYR A 225 3.65 -28.15 8.31
C TYR A 225 4.25 -29.56 8.33
N GLU A 226 5.57 -29.66 8.29
CA GLU A 226 6.33 -30.92 8.27
C GLU A 226 7.53 -30.80 9.22
N GLU A 227 7.83 -31.85 9.99
CA GLU A 227 9.03 -31.94 10.85
C GLU A 227 9.23 -30.75 11.82
N GLY A 228 8.13 -30.15 12.31
CA GLY A 228 8.17 -29.06 13.30
C GLY A 228 8.29 -27.65 12.71
N GLN A 229 8.22 -27.49 11.39
CA GLN A 229 8.26 -26.20 10.71
C GLN A 229 7.36 -26.18 9.47
N TYR A 230 7.05 -24.99 8.97
CA TYR A 230 6.38 -24.86 7.68
C TYR A 230 7.38 -24.85 6.54
N ARG A 231 7.02 -25.55 5.45
CA ARG A 231 7.69 -25.51 4.15
C ARG A 231 6.75 -24.89 3.13
N VAL A 232 7.23 -23.92 2.35
CA VAL A 232 6.44 -23.25 1.31
C VAL A 232 6.76 -23.87 -0.04
N ASP A 233 5.73 -24.39 -0.69
CA ASP A 233 5.81 -25.04 -1.99
C ASP A 233 4.92 -24.35 -3.02
N ALA A 234 5.22 -24.61 -4.30
CA ALA A 234 4.28 -24.36 -5.38
C ALA A 234 2.99 -25.14 -5.14
N ALA A 235 1.84 -24.52 -5.42
CA ALA A 235 0.57 -25.24 -5.47
C ALA A 235 0.52 -26.20 -6.66
N ASP A 236 -0.14 -27.35 -6.47
CA ASP A 236 -0.48 -28.26 -7.56
C ASP A 236 -1.69 -27.67 -8.32
N GLU A 237 -1.63 -27.57 -9.64
CA GLU A 237 -2.66 -26.85 -10.41
C GLU A 237 -4.05 -27.46 -10.26
N ASP A 238 -4.14 -28.79 -10.13
CA ASP A 238 -5.40 -29.52 -10.05
C ASP A 238 -6.17 -29.21 -8.75
N GLU A 239 -5.46 -29.02 -7.63
CA GLU A 239 -6.07 -28.71 -6.33
C GLU A 239 -6.62 -27.26 -6.25
N PHE A 240 -6.20 -26.37 -7.16
CA PHE A 240 -6.44 -24.91 -7.08
C PHE A 240 -7.07 -24.30 -8.34
N GLU A 241 -7.67 -25.12 -9.22
CA GLU A 241 -8.19 -24.69 -10.52
C GLU A 241 -9.11 -23.44 -10.43
N TYR A 242 -10.03 -23.42 -9.45
CA TYR A 242 -10.95 -22.30 -9.25
C TYR A 242 -10.24 -21.01 -8.79
N THR A 243 -9.23 -21.15 -7.93
CA THR A 243 -8.45 -20.04 -7.40
C THR A 243 -7.55 -19.43 -8.48
N LEU A 244 -6.98 -20.24 -9.37
CA LEU A 244 -6.15 -19.79 -10.50
C LEU A 244 -6.89 -18.84 -11.46
N ARG A 245 -8.22 -19.01 -11.58
CA ARG A 245 -9.09 -18.18 -12.43
C ARG A 245 -9.46 -16.85 -11.76
N THR A 246 -9.34 -16.75 -10.44
CA THR A 246 -9.72 -15.57 -9.68
C THR A 246 -8.52 -14.63 -9.55
N ARG A 247 -8.51 -13.57 -10.36
CA ARG A 247 -7.43 -12.56 -10.38
C ARG A 247 -7.78 -11.27 -9.65
N TYR A 248 -9.03 -11.14 -9.20
CA TYR A 248 -9.53 -9.94 -8.57
C TYR A 248 -10.48 -10.28 -7.44
N LEU A 249 -10.49 -9.42 -6.43
CA LEU A 249 -11.45 -9.40 -5.34
C LEU A 249 -12.08 -8.01 -5.28
N VAL A 250 -13.32 -7.89 -4.83
CA VAL A 250 -13.92 -6.58 -4.53
C VAL A 250 -13.93 -6.42 -3.00
N ILE A 251 -13.26 -5.39 -2.50
CA ILE A 251 -13.27 -5.00 -1.08
C ILE A 251 -13.72 -3.55 -1.02
N ASP A 252 -14.74 -3.26 -0.21
CA ASP A 252 -15.29 -1.91 -0.06
C ASP A 252 -15.65 -1.27 -1.41
N ASP A 253 -16.29 -2.04 -2.30
CA ASP A 253 -16.65 -1.66 -3.69
C ASP A 253 -15.46 -1.30 -4.61
N GLU A 254 -14.23 -1.50 -4.15
CA GLU A 254 -13.01 -1.29 -4.91
C GLU A 254 -12.41 -2.61 -5.40
N ARG A 255 -12.06 -2.63 -6.69
CA ARG A 255 -11.42 -3.79 -7.31
C ARG A 255 -9.97 -3.89 -6.87
N GLN A 256 -9.65 -5.00 -6.22
CA GLN A 256 -8.31 -5.37 -5.79
C GLN A 256 -7.73 -6.42 -6.73
N HIS A 257 -6.51 -6.21 -7.21
CA HIS A 257 -5.77 -7.17 -8.01
C HIS A 257 -5.09 -8.17 -7.07
N ILE A 258 -5.37 -9.46 -7.22
CA ILE A 258 -4.66 -10.50 -6.47
C ILE A 258 -3.29 -10.69 -7.14
N LEU A 259 -2.23 -10.53 -6.37
CA LEU A 259 -0.84 -10.71 -6.80
C LEU A 259 -0.26 -12.04 -6.33
N ARG A 260 -0.72 -12.53 -5.18
CA ARG A 260 -0.27 -13.79 -4.58
C ARG A 260 -1.37 -14.39 -3.71
N ASN A 261 -1.51 -15.71 -3.76
CA ASN A 261 -2.23 -16.50 -2.77
C ASN A 261 -1.21 -17.37 -2.04
N LEU A 262 -1.25 -17.37 -0.71
CA LEU A 262 -0.43 -18.24 0.12
C LEU A 262 -1.33 -18.96 1.11
N PHE A 263 -1.61 -20.22 0.81
CA PHE A 263 -2.41 -21.10 1.65
C PHE A 263 -1.54 -21.65 2.77
N VAL A 264 -1.80 -21.23 4.01
CA VAL A 264 -1.17 -21.78 5.19
C VAL A 264 -2.07 -22.84 5.79
N LEU A 265 -1.70 -24.12 5.63
CA LEU A 265 -2.48 -25.24 6.13
C LEU A 265 -2.43 -25.27 7.66
N ASP A 266 -3.55 -25.65 8.27
CA ASP A 266 -3.60 -25.82 9.72
C ASP A 266 -2.75 -27.02 10.16
N LYS A 267 -2.02 -26.85 11.27
CA LYS A 267 -1.07 -27.85 11.79
C LYS A 267 -1.76 -29.13 12.27
N GLU A 268 -2.98 -29.00 12.78
CA GLU A 268 -3.75 -30.09 13.38
C GLU A 268 -4.74 -30.67 12.37
N ASN A 269 -5.22 -29.84 11.44
CA ASN A 269 -6.14 -30.25 10.39
C ASN A 269 -5.71 -29.76 8.99
N PRO A 270 -4.92 -30.54 8.25
CA PRO A 270 -4.43 -30.17 6.91
C PRO A 270 -5.52 -29.95 5.85
N THR A 271 -6.79 -30.26 6.14
CA THR A 271 -7.94 -29.94 5.26
C THR A 271 -8.45 -28.52 5.44
N LEU A 272 -7.92 -27.77 6.41
CA LEU A 272 -8.23 -26.36 6.64
C LEU A 272 -6.98 -25.52 6.38
N ALA A 273 -7.18 -24.30 5.90
CA ALA A 273 -6.10 -23.35 5.68
C ALA A 273 -6.56 -21.90 5.91
N LYS A 274 -5.59 -21.03 6.11
CA LYS A 274 -5.76 -19.58 5.92
C LYS A 274 -5.09 -19.19 4.61
N ASP A 275 -5.81 -18.51 3.74
CA ASP A 275 -5.23 -17.96 2.52
C ASP A 275 -4.90 -16.48 2.72
N TYR A 276 -3.62 -16.15 2.55
CA TYR A 276 -3.09 -14.80 2.61
C TYR A 276 -3.03 -14.23 1.18
N LEU A 277 -3.97 -13.35 0.88
CA LEU A 277 -4.14 -12.70 -0.41
C LEU A 277 -3.33 -11.41 -0.43
N ILE A 278 -2.25 -11.36 -1.21
CA ILE A 278 -1.53 -10.10 -1.46
C ILE A 278 -2.27 -9.36 -2.56
N LEU A 279 -2.70 -8.14 -2.24
CA LEU A 279 -3.61 -7.34 -3.06
C LEU A 279 -2.94 -6.05 -3.53
N TYR A 280 -3.29 -5.60 -4.73
CA TYR A 280 -2.95 -4.28 -5.25
C TYR A 280 -4.19 -3.51 -5.68
N ASN A 281 -4.36 -2.32 -5.13
CA ASN A 281 -5.39 -1.37 -5.49
C ASN A 281 -4.83 -0.38 -6.51
N ASN A 282 -5.40 -0.33 -7.71
CA ASN A 282 -4.93 0.58 -8.75
C ASN A 282 -5.42 2.01 -8.59
N VAL A 283 -6.53 2.21 -7.86
CA VAL A 283 -7.09 3.55 -7.59
C VAL A 283 -6.26 4.23 -6.51
N THR A 284 -5.97 3.52 -5.42
CA THR A 284 -5.18 4.07 -4.31
C THR A 284 -3.69 3.79 -4.46
N SER A 285 -3.23 2.99 -5.43
CA SER A 285 -1.82 2.56 -5.55
C SER A 285 -1.27 1.90 -4.27
N GLU A 286 -2.11 1.18 -3.53
CA GLU A 286 -1.75 0.51 -2.28
C GLU A 286 -1.60 -0.99 -2.47
N MET A 287 -0.64 -1.57 -1.76
CA MET A 287 -0.44 -3.00 -1.66
C MET A 287 -0.75 -3.46 -0.24
N SER A 288 -1.70 -4.36 -0.09
CA SER A 288 -2.24 -4.80 1.20
C SER A 288 -2.33 -6.32 1.25
N CYS A 289 -2.75 -6.87 2.39
CA CYS A 289 -3.06 -8.28 2.52
C CYS A 289 -4.42 -8.49 3.19
N ALA A 290 -5.22 -9.38 2.62
CA ALA A 290 -6.45 -9.88 3.23
C ALA A 290 -6.28 -11.37 3.54
N VAL A 291 -6.77 -11.79 4.69
CA VAL A 291 -6.78 -13.20 5.09
C VAL A 291 -8.19 -13.71 5.06
N VAL A 292 -8.38 -14.86 4.43
CA VAL A 292 -9.65 -15.58 4.35
C VAL A 292 -9.44 -17.03 4.79
N ASN A 293 -10.49 -17.67 5.29
CA ASN A 293 -10.43 -19.10 5.57
C ASN A 293 -10.60 -19.89 4.27
N ALA A 294 -9.94 -21.03 4.18
CA ALA A 294 -10.09 -21.98 3.09
C ALA A 294 -10.23 -23.41 3.63
N ALA A 295 -10.89 -24.26 2.86
CA ALA A 295 -11.06 -25.67 3.18
C ALA A 295 -10.87 -26.54 1.93
N PHE A 296 -10.28 -27.71 2.12
CA PHE A 296 -10.12 -28.72 1.07
C PHE A 296 -11.33 -29.64 1.05
N ALA A 297 -12.08 -29.63 -0.04
CA ALA A 297 -13.27 -30.45 -0.24
C ALA A 297 -13.37 -30.90 -1.70
N ASP A 298 -13.82 -32.14 -1.90
CA ASP A 298 -14.04 -32.74 -3.22
C ASP A 298 -12.83 -32.63 -4.17
N GLY A 299 -11.62 -32.74 -3.61
CA GLY A 299 -10.36 -32.69 -4.36
C GLY A 299 -9.86 -31.29 -4.70
N SER A 300 -10.49 -30.23 -4.17
CA SER A 300 -10.12 -28.85 -4.47
C SER A 300 -10.13 -27.94 -3.23
N TRP A 301 -9.32 -26.89 -3.26
CA TRP A 301 -9.36 -25.83 -2.26
C TRP A 301 -10.48 -24.83 -2.56
N ILE A 302 -11.35 -24.66 -1.58
CA ILE A 302 -12.44 -23.69 -1.61
C ILE A 302 -12.08 -22.53 -0.68
N VAL A 303 -11.98 -21.35 -1.26
CA VAL A 303 -11.69 -20.10 -0.53
C VAL A 303 -13.00 -19.48 -0.05
N GLY A 304 -13.05 -19.16 1.24
CA GLY A 304 -14.19 -18.48 1.86
C GLY A 304 -14.37 -17.06 1.35
N ASN A 305 -15.58 -16.54 1.46
CA ASN A 305 -15.96 -15.20 1.00
C ASN A 305 -15.84 -14.10 2.07
N TYR A 306 -15.33 -14.43 3.26
CA TYR A 306 -15.28 -13.51 4.40
C TYR A 306 -13.83 -13.27 4.83
N ILE A 307 -13.46 -11.99 4.89
CA ILE A 307 -12.14 -11.56 5.37
C ILE A 307 -12.11 -11.70 6.89
N VAL A 308 -11.23 -12.56 7.40
CA VAL A 308 -11.04 -12.79 8.83
C VAL A 308 -10.00 -11.85 9.44
N GLU A 309 -9.06 -11.36 8.62
CA GLU A 309 -8.04 -10.42 9.03
C GLU A 309 -7.61 -9.53 7.85
N ARG A 310 -7.33 -8.25 8.13
CA ARG A 310 -6.89 -7.29 7.12
C ARG A 310 -5.61 -6.61 7.58
N PHE A 311 -4.64 -6.57 6.68
CA PHE A 311 -3.40 -5.83 6.78
C PHE A 311 -3.48 -4.72 5.73
N ASP A 312 -3.91 -3.55 6.13
CA ASP A 312 -4.18 -2.38 5.27
C ASP A 312 -3.65 -1.07 5.88
N LEU A 313 -2.79 -1.15 6.89
CA LEU A 313 -2.15 -0.01 7.54
C LEU A 313 -0.66 0.04 7.19
N PRO A 314 -0.05 1.25 7.16
CA PRO A 314 1.38 1.37 6.94
C PRO A 314 2.13 0.74 8.12
N SER A 315 3.25 0.05 7.84
CA SER A 315 4.04 -0.57 8.89
C SER A 315 4.79 0.49 9.70
N THR A 316 4.58 0.48 11.01
CA THR A 316 5.32 1.32 11.96
C THR A 316 6.45 0.58 12.65
N ASN A 317 6.55 -0.74 12.46
CA ASN A 317 7.50 -1.57 13.22
C ASN A 317 8.93 -1.47 12.68
N PHE A 318 9.12 -0.93 11.47
CA PHE A 318 10.40 -0.91 10.77
C PHE A 318 10.72 0.48 10.21
N ILE A 319 11.99 0.70 9.91
CA ILE A 319 12.43 1.89 9.17
C ILE A 319 12.05 1.68 7.69
N SER A 320 11.24 2.57 7.13
CA SER A 320 10.85 2.55 5.72
C SER A 320 11.73 3.47 4.87
N ALA A 321 11.73 3.22 3.56
CA ALA A 321 12.32 4.06 2.53
C ALA A 321 11.49 4.09 1.25
N GLN A 322 11.60 5.21 0.54
CA GLN A 322 11.04 5.43 -0.79
C GLN A 322 12.10 5.13 -1.85
N ALA A 323 11.71 4.45 -2.92
CA ALA A 323 12.52 4.33 -4.13
C ALA A 323 11.93 5.24 -5.23
N VAL A 324 12.73 6.18 -5.73
CA VAL A 324 12.32 7.14 -6.77
C VAL A 324 12.88 6.73 -8.12
N ILE A 325 11.98 6.53 -9.08
CA ILE A 325 12.25 6.21 -10.48
C ILE A 325 12.19 7.47 -11.34
N PRO A 326 13.27 7.81 -12.06
CA PRO A 326 13.26 8.94 -13.01
C PRO A 326 12.43 8.63 -14.27
N ILE A 327 11.79 9.66 -14.86
CA ILE A 327 10.80 9.53 -15.97
C ILE A 327 11.21 8.55 -17.05
N LYS A 328 12.48 8.57 -17.48
CA LYS A 328 12.93 7.86 -18.68
C LYS A 328 13.46 6.46 -18.40
N GLY A 329 13.52 6.04 -17.12
CA GLY A 329 14.18 4.80 -16.75
C GLY A 329 15.66 4.74 -17.16
N ASP A 330 16.28 5.89 -17.47
CA ASP A 330 17.66 6.02 -17.95
C ASP A 330 18.69 5.81 -16.84
N SER A 331 18.25 5.84 -15.58
CA SER A 331 19.11 5.84 -14.41
C SER A 331 18.55 4.92 -13.33
N ARG A 332 19.44 4.48 -12.44
CA ARG A 332 19.09 3.62 -11.30
C ARG A 332 18.10 4.33 -10.37
N PRO A 333 17.17 3.59 -9.73
CA PRO A 333 16.32 4.11 -8.67
C PRO A 333 17.16 4.77 -7.55
N VAL A 334 16.66 5.87 -6.99
CA VAL A 334 17.30 6.53 -5.84
C VAL A 334 16.48 6.24 -4.58
N VAL A 335 17.13 5.77 -3.52
CA VAL A 335 16.45 5.40 -2.27
C VAL A 335 16.60 6.51 -1.23
N TYR A 336 15.48 6.91 -0.61
CA TYR A 336 15.40 7.91 0.45
C TYR A 336 14.75 7.30 1.70
N PRO A 337 15.41 7.32 2.88
CA PRO A 337 14.80 6.86 4.13
C PRO A 337 13.69 7.79 4.64
N GLU A 338 12.61 7.25 5.20
CA GLU A 338 11.43 8.02 5.61
C GLU A 338 11.33 8.30 7.12
N ASN A 339 11.86 7.43 7.99
CA ASN A 339 11.56 7.49 9.42
C ASN A 339 12.65 8.21 10.24
N MET A 340 12.22 9.13 11.11
CA MET A 340 13.05 9.67 12.19
C MET A 340 13.14 8.62 13.31
N SER A 341 14.29 7.95 13.42
CA SER A 341 14.59 7.07 14.56
C SER A 341 14.84 7.85 15.85
#